data_AF-A0AAD8DCA9-F1
#
_entry.id   AF-A0AAD8DCA9-F1
#
_cell.length_a   1.000
_cell.length_b   1.000
_cell.length_c   1.000
_cell.angle_alpha   90.00
_cell.angle_beta   90.00
_cell.angle_gamma   90.00
#
_symmetry.space_group_name_H-M   'P 1'
#
loop_
_entity.id
_entity.type
_entity.pdbx_description
1 polymer ?
#
loop_
_entity_poly.entity_id
_entity_poly.type
_entity_poly.pdbx_seq_one_letter_code
_entity_poly.pdbx_strand_id
1 'polypeptide(L)'
;MGSKVLLLLISAISLVQVTVSVDLHLVKINKTWSEAQSYCREHYTDLVSIRSAQEVEKINTTVQDVQTERVWIGLFRNNTSQQWQWSNGDYFMYLNWENNAPNTNLYAVAVGKQWLDKPSFPTSYQFYFMCQKVSERASSALKGYYLVEEMKSWTDAQEHCRNNGSELASIRSPEEQEALNTVNTETNRFVWIGFYRESDSQPWKWSNGDPSSFQNWDSGDPDLSNTQDVCVSMNGNASGRALGFWDDRSCTERFYFLCSGGERRVLRIYITVPEERDPEDPQIRDAILAEVGGASSS
;
A
#
# COMPACT_ATOMS: atom_id res chain seq x y z
N MET A 1 8.08 -0.01 -31.70
CA MET A 1 6.97 -0.28 -30.76
C MET A 1 7.49 -0.10 -29.36
N GLY A 2 7.36 1.10 -28.80
CA GLY A 2 7.82 1.43 -27.46
C GLY A 2 6.61 1.65 -26.57
N SER A 3 6.38 0.77 -25.59
CA SER A 3 5.37 0.99 -24.57
C SER A 3 5.89 2.06 -23.60
N LYS A 4 5.21 3.21 -23.55
CA LYS A 4 5.39 4.16 -22.44
C LYS A 4 4.41 3.75 -21.34
N VAL A 5 4.94 3.54 -20.14
CA VAL A 5 4.15 3.18 -18.97
C VAL A 5 3.94 4.43 -18.13
N LEU A 6 2.70 4.63 -17.71
CA LEU A 6 2.24 5.83 -17.05
C LEU A 6 2.17 5.64 -15.54
N LEU A 7 3.08 6.31 -14.82
CA LEU A 7 2.99 6.51 -13.37
C LEU A 7 2.18 7.78 -13.13
N LEU A 8 0.88 7.66 -12.93
CA LEU A 8 0.05 8.78 -12.47
C LEU A 8 0.39 9.10 -11.02
N LEU A 9 1.37 9.98 -10.83
CA LEU A 9 1.60 10.66 -9.56
C LEU A 9 0.61 11.82 -9.46
N ILE A 10 -0.36 11.71 -8.56
CA ILE A 10 -1.31 12.77 -8.30
C ILE A 10 -0.61 13.84 -7.45
N SER A 11 -0.48 15.04 -8.04
CA SER A 11 -0.14 16.34 -7.45
C SER A 11 1.33 16.60 -7.10
N ALA A 12 1.74 17.85 -7.37
CA ALA A 12 3.06 18.39 -7.16
C ALA A 12 3.44 18.41 -5.68
N ILE A 13 4.13 17.38 -5.23
CA ILE A 13 4.83 17.29 -3.94
C ILE A 13 6.22 16.77 -4.28
N SER A 14 7.27 17.35 -3.68
CA SER A 14 8.67 16.93 -3.84
C SER A 14 8.77 15.41 -3.93
N LEU A 15 9.35 14.91 -5.03
CA LEU A 15 9.59 13.49 -5.29
C LEU A 15 10.53 12.89 -4.24
N VAL A 16 9.98 12.54 -3.08
CA VAL A 16 10.50 11.42 -2.31
C VAL A 16 9.82 10.20 -2.91
N GLN A 17 10.56 9.42 -3.71
CA GLN A 17 10.09 8.10 -4.08
C GLN A 17 9.85 7.33 -2.79
N VAL A 18 8.59 7.17 -2.39
CA VAL A 18 8.23 6.18 -1.38
C VAL A 18 8.52 4.84 -2.00
N THR A 19 9.72 4.31 -1.74
CA THR A 19 10.08 2.96 -2.14
C THR A 19 9.25 2.03 -1.28
N VAL A 20 8.14 1.54 -1.84
CA VAL A 20 7.39 0.44 -1.21
C VAL A 20 8.38 -0.70 -1.05
N SER A 21 8.76 -1.01 0.18
CA SER A 21 9.62 -2.14 0.46
C SER A 21 8.84 -3.41 0.15
N VAL A 22 9.32 -4.17 -0.82
CA VAL A 22 8.72 -5.43 -1.24
C VAL A 22 9.49 -6.56 -0.59
N ASP A 23 8.79 -7.34 0.22
CA ASP A 23 9.27 -8.59 0.76
C ASP A 23 8.93 -9.76 -0.17
N LEU A 24 9.71 -10.83 -0.06
CA LEU A 24 9.56 -12.03 -0.87
C LEU A 24 9.12 -13.17 0.03
N HIS A 25 8.13 -13.95 -0.42
CA HIS A 25 7.62 -15.07 0.33
C HIS A 25 7.64 -16.35 -0.51
N LEU A 26 8.29 -17.39 0.01
CA LEU A 26 8.32 -18.71 -0.61
C LEU A 26 7.09 -19.52 -0.19
N VAL A 27 6.25 -19.88 -1.15
CA VAL A 27 5.12 -20.78 -0.93
C VAL A 27 5.53 -22.21 -1.23
N LYS A 28 5.47 -23.07 -0.21
CA LYS A 28 5.91 -24.48 -0.24
C LYS A 28 4.78 -25.42 -0.65
N ILE A 29 4.06 -25.09 -1.72
CA ILE A 29 2.99 -25.90 -2.30
C ILE A 29 3.27 -26.03 -3.80
N ASN A 30 3.14 -27.24 -4.35
CA ASN A 30 3.33 -27.46 -5.77
C ASN A 30 2.11 -26.98 -6.56
N LYS A 31 2.31 -26.02 -7.46
CA LYS A 31 1.28 -25.48 -8.35
C LYS A 31 1.82 -25.25 -9.75
N THR A 32 0.95 -25.35 -10.76
CA THR A 32 1.27 -24.87 -12.11
C THR A 32 1.51 -23.37 -12.08
N TRP A 33 2.17 -22.82 -13.10
CA TRP A 33 2.47 -21.38 -13.12
C TRP A 33 1.21 -20.52 -12.98
N SER A 34 0.13 -20.86 -13.69
CA SER A 34 -1.14 -20.13 -13.60
C SER A 34 -1.80 -20.25 -12.23
N GLU A 35 -1.81 -21.46 -11.64
CA GLU A 35 -2.34 -21.65 -10.28
C GLU A 35 -1.51 -20.93 -9.22
N ALA A 36 -0.18 -20.89 -9.39
CA ALA A 36 0.73 -20.17 -8.52
C ALA A 36 0.50 -18.65 -8.60
N GLN A 37 0.29 -18.11 -9.80
CA GLN A 37 -0.06 -16.71 -10.01
C GLN A 37 -1.39 -16.35 -9.33
N SER A 38 -2.44 -17.16 -9.56
CA SER A 38 -3.73 -16.97 -8.90
C SER A 38 -3.58 -16.99 -7.38
N TYR A 39 -2.83 -17.95 -6.84
CA TYR A 39 -2.57 -18.02 -5.40
C TYR A 39 -1.84 -16.77 -4.86
N CYS A 40 -0.80 -16.29 -5.56
CA CYS A 40 -0.10 -15.09 -5.13
C CYS A 40 -0.98 -13.84 -5.18
N ARG A 41 -1.91 -13.75 -6.13
CA ARG A 41 -2.87 -12.62 -6.21
C ARG A 41 -3.98 -12.71 -5.18
N GLU A 42 -4.33 -13.91 -4.76
CA GLU A 42 -5.34 -14.15 -3.73
C GLU A 42 -4.79 -13.87 -2.33
N HIS A 43 -3.53 -14.24 -2.06
CA HIS A 43 -2.96 -14.21 -0.71
C HIS A 43 -1.84 -13.17 -0.50
N TYR A 44 -1.28 -12.61 -1.58
CA TYR A 44 -0.19 -11.64 -1.56
C TYR A 44 -0.42 -10.58 -2.65
N THR A 45 0.62 -10.13 -3.36
CA THR A 45 0.48 -9.18 -4.48
C THR A 45 0.42 -9.90 -5.83
N ASP A 46 1.50 -10.59 -6.21
CA ASP A 46 1.61 -11.38 -7.45
C ASP A 46 2.84 -12.30 -7.31
N LEU A 47 3.14 -13.12 -8.31
CA LEU A 47 4.45 -13.76 -8.45
C LEU A 47 5.55 -12.71 -8.55
N VAL A 48 6.74 -13.07 -8.07
CA VAL A 48 7.87 -12.15 -7.97
C VAL A 48 8.38 -11.66 -9.33
N SER A 49 8.55 -10.35 -9.44
CA SER A 49 9.47 -9.72 -10.40
C SER A 49 10.85 -9.53 -9.77
N ILE A 50 11.90 -9.74 -10.56
CA ILE A 50 13.29 -9.61 -10.12
C ILE A 50 13.92 -8.41 -10.82
N ARG A 51 14.33 -7.43 -10.03
CA ARG A 51 14.72 -6.08 -10.48
C ARG A 51 16.17 -5.75 -10.16
N SER A 52 16.84 -6.56 -9.35
CA SER A 52 18.25 -6.36 -9.00
C SER A 52 18.96 -7.67 -8.64
N ALA A 53 20.29 -7.64 -8.66
CA ALA A 53 21.11 -8.75 -8.18
C ALA A 53 20.91 -9.03 -6.67
N GLN A 54 20.51 -8.03 -5.88
CA GLN A 54 20.21 -8.22 -4.45
C GLN A 54 18.95 -9.07 -4.25
N GLU A 55 17.93 -8.87 -5.09
CA GLU A 55 16.70 -9.68 -5.05
C GLU A 55 16.97 -11.12 -5.50
N VAL A 56 17.88 -11.34 -6.46
CA VAL A 56 18.36 -12.68 -6.83
C VAL A 56 19.01 -13.38 -5.65
N GLU A 57 19.88 -12.68 -4.90
CA GLU A 57 20.53 -13.28 -3.72
C GLU A 57 19.50 -13.69 -2.67
N LYS A 58 18.50 -12.83 -2.40
CA LYS A 58 17.40 -13.12 -1.46
C LYS A 58 16.59 -14.35 -1.86
N ILE A 59 16.32 -14.53 -3.16
CA ILE A 59 15.65 -15.74 -3.67
C ILE A 59 16.54 -16.96 -3.50
N ASN A 60 17.81 -16.87 -3.90
CA ASN A 60 18.75 -17.99 -3.84
C ASN A 60 18.96 -18.49 -2.42
N THR A 61 19.15 -17.61 -1.43
CA THR A 61 19.28 -18.00 -0.02
C THR A 61 18.01 -18.68 0.49
N THR A 62 16.83 -18.10 0.21
CA THR A 62 15.53 -18.66 0.61
C THR A 62 15.28 -20.05 0.03
N VAL A 63 15.73 -20.28 -1.20
CA VAL A 63 15.58 -21.56 -1.93
C VAL A 63 16.54 -22.62 -1.41
N GLN A 64 17.79 -22.25 -1.11
CA GLN A 64 18.82 -23.14 -0.55
C GLN A 64 18.42 -23.69 0.83
N ASP A 65 17.82 -22.86 1.68
CA ASP A 65 17.35 -23.25 3.02
C ASP A 65 16.28 -24.37 2.98
N VAL A 66 15.60 -24.55 1.85
CA VAL A 66 14.44 -25.45 1.70
C VAL A 66 14.74 -26.65 0.80
N GLN A 67 15.99 -26.81 0.34
CA GLN A 67 16.44 -27.92 -0.52
C GLN A 67 15.60 -28.07 -1.82
N THR A 68 14.97 -27.01 -2.30
CA THR A 68 14.36 -27.00 -3.63
C THR A 68 15.36 -26.44 -4.63
N GLU A 69 15.44 -27.05 -5.82
CA GLU A 69 16.37 -26.58 -6.87
C GLU A 69 15.79 -25.43 -7.68
N ARG A 70 14.46 -25.27 -7.68
CA ARG A 70 13.76 -24.35 -8.57
C ARG A 70 12.45 -23.85 -8.01
N VAL A 71 12.06 -22.64 -8.41
CA VAL A 71 10.78 -22.02 -8.03
C VAL A 71 10.20 -21.23 -9.20
N TRP A 72 8.87 -21.16 -9.28
CA TRP A 72 8.22 -20.24 -10.22
C TRP A 72 8.46 -18.78 -9.82
N ILE A 73 8.69 -17.96 -10.84
CA ILE A 73 8.75 -16.50 -10.78
C ILE A 73 7.71 -15.91 -11.75
N GLY A 74 7.44 -14.62 -11.67
CA GLY A 74 6.39 -13.97 -12.45
C GLY A 74 6.71 -13.79 -13.94
N LEU A 75 7.84 -14.30 -14.43
CA LEU A 75 8.30 -14.08 -15.79
C LEU A 75 7.60 -15.06 -16.75
N PHE A 76 6.86 -14.52 -17.71
CA PHE A 76 6.16 -15.29 -18.73
C PHE A 76 6.29 -14.68 -20.11
N ARG A 77 6.10 -15.50 -21.14
CA ARG A 77 6.11 -15.09 -22.54
C ARG A 77 4.69 -14.81 -23.00
N ASN A 78 4.46 -13.59 -23.46
CA ASN A 78 3.18 -13.18 -24.01
C ASN A 78 2.95 -13.85 -25.37
N ASN A 79 1.81 -14.52 -25.55
CA ASN A 79 1.48 -15.22 -26.80
C ASN A 79 1.25 -14.27 -27.99
N THR A 80 0.79 -13.05 -27.73
CA THR A 80 0.48 -12.06 -28.76
C THR A 80 1.73 -11.29 -29.17
N SER A 81 2.47 -10.73 -28.21
CA SER A 81 3.66 -9.92 -28.50
C SER A 81 4.93 -10.75 -28.70
N GLN A 82 4.91 -12.04 -28.32
CA GLN A 82 6.06 -12.94 -28.29
C GLN A 82 7.22 -12.47 -27.39
N GLN A 83 6.97 -11.46 -26.54
CA GLN A 83 7.93 -10.87 -25.61
C GLN A 83 7.76 -11.43 -24.21
N TRP A 84 8.86 -11.50 -23.48
CA TRP A 84 8.86 -11.76 -22.04
C TRP A 84 8.28 -10.56 -21.30
N GLN A 85 7.50 -10.81 -20.27
CA GLN A 85 6.93 -9.80 -19.37
C GLN A 85 6.73 -10.36 -17.96
N TRP A 86 6.76 -9.48 -16.97
CA TRP A 86 6.42 -9.85 -15.59
C TRP A 86 4.90 -9.86 -15.40
N SER A 87 4.40 -10.85 -14.67
CA SER A 87 2.97 -11.05 -14.36
C SER A 87 2.36 -9.87 -13.60
N ASN A 88 3.16 -9.17 -12.82
CA ASN A 88 2.77 -8.02 -12.02
C ASN A 88 2.84 -6.68 -12.81
N GLY A 89 3.32 -6.71 -14.07
CA GLY A 89 3.46 -5.53 -14.93
C GLY A 89 4.71 -4.69 -14.68
N ASP A 90 5.67 -5.16 -13.90
CA ASP A 90 6.93 -4.44 -13.67
C ASP A 90 7.81 -4.38 -14.91
N TYR A 91 8.70 -3.39 -14.92
CA TYR A 91 9.68 -3.18 -15.98
C TYR A 91 10.88 -4.13 -15.86
N PHE A 92 11.48 -4.44 -17.00
CA PHE A 92 12.76 -5.12 -17.07
C PHE A 92 13.90 -4.18 -16.69
N MET A 93 14.34 -4.25 -15.44
CA MET A 93 15.54 -3.55 -14.96
C MET A 93 16.74 -4.47 -14.80
N TYR A 94 16.50 -5.78 -14.80
CA TYR A 94 17.50 -6.80 -14.58
C TYR A 94 17.11 -8.06 -15.34
N LEU A 95 18.08 -8.76 -15.92
CA LEU A 95 17.90 -10.01 -16.66
C LEU A 95 19.06 -10.94 -16.30
N ASN A 96 18.77 -12.19 -15.94
CA ASN A 96 19.82 -13.16 -15.60
C ASN A 96 19.51 -14.57 -16.09
N TRP A 97 19.35 -14.72 -17.40
CA TRP A 97 19.16 -16.01 -18.06
C TRP A 97 20.40 -16.92 -17.93
N GLU A 98 20.18 -18.23 -17.86
CA GLU A 98 21.28 -19.21 -18.01
C GLU A 98 21.84 -19.19 -19.44
N ASN A 99 23.06 -19.71 -19.62
CA ASN A 99 23.66 -19.91 -20.94
C ASN A 99 22.70 -20.68 -21.86
N ASN A 100 22.42 -20.09 -23.02
CA ASN A 100 21.48 -20.57 -24.04
C ASN A 100 19.98 -20.38 -23.74
N ALA A 101 19.56 -19.70 -22.67
CA ALA A 101 18.17 -19.25 -22.50
C ALA A 101 17.98 -17.79 -23.01
N PRO A 102 16.78 -17.38 -23.48
CA PRO A 102 15.53 -18.12 -23.46
C PRO A 102 15.36 -19.15 -24.59
N ASN A 103 14.82 -20.33 -24.26
CA ASN A 103 14.69 -21.51 -25.12
C ASN A 103 13.28 -21.80 -25.65
N THR A 104 12.35 -20.84 -25.55
CA THR A 104 11.00 -20.80 -26.17
C THR A 104 9.82 -21.35 -25.39
N ASN A 105 9.93 -21.52 -24.07
CA ASN A 105 8.76 -21.86 -23.25
C ASN A 105 7.91 -20.62 -22.87
N LEU A 106 6.70 -20.86 -22.34
CA LEU A 106 5.76 -19.83 -21.90
C LEU A 106 6.10 -19.23 -20.53
N TYR A 107 6.80 -19.95 -19.67
CA TYR A 107 7.06 -19.55 -18.29
C TYR A 107 8.52 -19.80 -17.90
N ALA A 108 9.05 -18.95 -17.01
CA ALA A 108 10.40 -19.13 -16.47
C ALA A 108 10.39 -19.53 -14.98
N VAL A 109 11.40 -20.31 -14.60
CA VAL A 109 11.74 -20.63 -13.21
C VAL A 109 13.05 -19.96 -12.82
N ALA A 110 13.20 -19.63 -11.54
CA ALA A 110 14.51 -19.32 -10.96
C ALA A 110 15.19 -20.62 -10.50
N VAL A 111 16.45 -20.82 -10.88
CA VAL A 111 17.30 -21.96 -10.51
C VAL A 111 18.65 -21.42 -10.03
N GLY A 112 18.92 -21.55 -8.73
CA GLY A 112 20.03 -20.85 -8.10
C GLY A 112 19.93 -19.33 -8.33
N LYS A 113 20.93 -18.75 -9.00
CA LYS A 113 20.95 -17.31 -9.34
C LYS A 113 20.43 -16.99 -10.74
N GLN A 114 20.18 -17.99 -11.59
CA GLN A 114 19.84 -17.81 -13.00
C GLN A 114 18.39 -18.19 -13.32
N TRP A 115 17.90 -17.77 -14.48
CA TRP A 115 16.55 -18.04 -14.96
C TRP A 115 16.55 -19.03 -16.12
N LEU A 116 15.53 -19.88 -16.12
CA LEU A 116 15.40 -20.98 -17.07
C LEU A 116 13.97 -21.11 -17.62
N ASP A 117 13.86 -21.30 -18.93
CA ASP A 117 12.62 -21.58 -19.67
C ASP A 117 12.81 -22.80 -20.59
N LYS A 118 13.07 -23.98 -20.01
CA LYS A 118 13.30 -25.17 -20.85
C LYS A 118 12.00 -25.63 -21.52
N PRO A 119 12.01 -25.98 -22.82
CA PRO A 119 10.86 -26.58 -23.51
C PRO A 119 10.30 -27.83 -22.83
N SER A 120 11.15 -28.51 -22.04
CA SER A 120 10.80 -29.65 -21.20
C SER A 120 10.01 -29.30 -19.93
N PHE A 121 9.56 -28.05 -19.75
CA PHE A 121 8.62 -27.67 -18.70
C PHE A 121 7.21 -27.52 -19.29
N PRO A 122 6.44 -28.60 -19.45
CA PRO A 122 5.03 -28.49 -19.79
C PRO A 122 4.31 -27.50 -18.88
N THR A 123 3.27 -26.84 -19.40
CA THR A 123 2.41 -25.92 -18.62
C THR A 123 1.75 -26.60 -17.41
N SER A 124 1.74 -27.94 -17.37
CA SER A 124 1.23 -28.77 -16.29
C SER A 124 2.23 -29.03 -15.14
N TYR A 125 3.50 -28.61 -15.27
CA TYR A 125 4.48 -28.83 -14.21
C TYR A 125 4.19 -27.98 -12.98
N GLN A 126 4.38 -28.59 -11.82
CA GLN A 126 4.08 -27.97 -10.54
C GLN A 126 5.36 -27.78 -9.73
N PHE A 127 5.59 -26.55 -9.27
CA PHE A 127 6.73 -26.21 -8.43
C PHE A 127 6.26 -25.34 -7.26
N TYR A 128 7.13 -25.22 -6.26
CA TYR A 128 7.07 -24.11 -5.30
C TYR A 128 7.26 -22.78 -6.02
N PHE A 129 6.83 -21.70 -5.40
CA PHE A 129 6.76 -20.41 -6.08
C PHE A 129 6.99 -19.24 -5.13
N MET A 130 7.52 -18.16 -5.69
CA MET A 130 7.86 -16.96 -4.95
C MET A 130 6.81 -15.88 -5.20
N CYS A 131 6.14 -15.42 -4.15
CA CYS A 131 5.22 -14.28 -4.21
C CYS A 131 5.92 -13.01 -3.71
N GLN A 132 5.51 -11.87 -4.27
CA GLN A 132 5.76 -10.56 -3.68
C GLN A 132 4.75 -10.29 -2.57
N LYS A 133 5.26 -9.91 -1.41
CA LYS A 133 4.52 -9.44 -0.25
C LYS A 133 4.90 -7.97 -0.04
N VAL A 134 3.93 -7.09 0.14
CA VAL A 134 4.23 -5.74 0.63
C VAL A 134 4.83 -5.88 2.04
N SER A 135 5.97 -5.27 2.30
CA SER A 135 6.63 -5.38 3.61
C SER A 135 5.67 -4.98 4.72
N GLU A 136 5.73 -5.63 5.88
CA GLU A 136 4.86 -5.32 7.03
C GLU A 136 5.01 -3.86 7.48
N ARG A 137 6.20 -3.26 7.31
CA ARG A 137 6.46 -1.83 7.53
C ARG A 137 5.79 -0.92 6.50
N ALA A 138 5.65 -1.40 5.26
CA ALA A 138 4.91 -0.72 4.20
C ALA A 138 3.39 -0.98 4.32
N SER A 139 2.97 -2.09 4.91
CA SER A 139 1.57 -2.41 5.20
C SER A 139 0.99 -1.50 6.28
N SER A 140 1.77 -1.10 7.30
CA SER A 140 1.35 -0.05 8.23
C SER A 140 1.30 1.32 7.56
N ALA A 141 2.20 1.59 6.59
CA ALA A 141 2.16 2.77 5.74
C ALA A 141 1.04 2.77 4.68
N LEU A 142 0.37 1.62 4.46
CA LEU A 142 -0.81 1.48 3.59
C LEU A 142 -2.13 1.72 4.31
N LYS A 143 -2.13 1.97 5.64
CA LYS A 143 -3.25 2.64 6.30
C LYS A 143 -3.26 4.08 5.78
N GLY A 144 -3.85 4.28 4.61
CA GLY A 144 -3.99 5.62 4.04
C GLY A 144 -4.77 6.48 5.01
N TYR A 145 -4.44 7.75 5.14
CA TYR A 145 -5.25 8.68 5.91
C TYR A 145 -5.90 9.64 4.92
N TYR A 146 -7.13 10.05 5.21
CA TYR A 146 -7.76 11.11 4.45
C TYR A 146 -8.41 12.09 5.40
N LEU A 147 -8.31 13.35 5.00
CA LEU A 147 -8.90 14.48 5.69
C LEU A 147 -10.35 14.65 5.25
N VAL A 148 -11.22 14.92 6.22
CA VAL A 148 -12.58 15.37 5.97
C VAL A 148 -12.69 16.84 6.35
N GLU A 149 -12.92 17.69 5.35
CA GLU A 149 -13.07 19.14 5.49
C GLU A 149 -14.49 19.55 5.95
N GLU A 150 -15.08 18.80 6.89
CA GLU A 150 -16.32 19.15 7.56
C GLU A 150 -16.11 19.23 9.07
N MET A 151 -16.49 20.34 9.69
CA MET A 151 -16.35 20.47 11.15
C MET A 151 -17.46 19.71 11.88
N LYS A 152 -17.08 18.69 12.65
CA LYS A 152 -17.99 17.79 13.37
C LYS A 152 -17.56 17.60 14.83
N SER A 153 -18.50 17.23 15.70
CA SER A 153 -18.15 16.72 17.02
C SER A 153 -17.32 15.44 16.89
N TRP A 154 -16.58 15.05 17.91
CA TRP A 154 -15.76 13.83 17.84
C TRP A 154 -16.63 12.60 17.53
N THR A 155 -17.80 12.50 18.17
CA THR A 155 -18.75 11.41 17.93
C THR A 155 -19.29 11.41 16.50
N ASP A 156 -19.70 12.57 15.97
CA ASP A 156 -20.19 12.69 14.59
C ASP A 156 -19.09 12.40 13.56
N ALA A 157 -17.84 12.78 13.87
CA ALA A 157 -16.68 12.50 13.03
C ALA A 157 -16.38 11.00 12.98
N GLN A 158 -16.44 10.33 14.13
CA GLN A 158 -16.31 8.88 14.25
C GLN A 158 -17.40 8.14 13.47
N GLU A 159 -18.65 8.60 13.56
CA GLU A 159 -19.76 8.03 12.79
C GLU A 159 -19.57 8.24 11.28
N HIS A 160 -19.12 9.43 10.87
CA HIS A 160 -18.81 9.70 9.46
C HIS A 160 -17.75 8.75 8.91
N CYS A 161 -16.64 8.54 9.62
CA CYS A 161 -15.62 7.58 9.19
C CYS A 161 -16.21 6.16 9.08
N ARG A 162 -17.02 5.73 10.06
CA ARG A 162 -17.68 4.40 10.05
C ARG A 162 -18.64 4.21 8.88
N ASN A 163 -19.46 5.21 8.59
CA ASN A 163 -20.39 5.17 7.46
C ASN A 163 -19.66 5.06 6.11
N ASN A 164 -18.41 5.51 6.04
CA ASN A 164 -17.54 5.39 4.88
C ASN A 164 -16.59 4.16 4.93
N GLY A 165 -16.89 3.17 5.79
CA GLY A 165 -16.12 1.92 5.89
C GLY A 165 -14.75 2.08 6.55
N SER A 166 -14.59 3.08 7.41
CA SER A 166 -13.34 3.43 8.09
C SER A 166 -13.53 3.75 9.58
N GLU A 167 -12.47 4.17 10.26
CA GLU A 167 -12.50 4.64 11.65
C GLU A 167 -11.78 5.99 11.73
N LEU A 168 -11.97 6.77 12.80
CA LEU A 168 -11.05 7.88 13.08
C LEU A 168 -9.62 7.35 13.20
N ALA A 169 -8.67 8.13 12.71
CA ALA A 169 -7.30 7.70 12.62
C ALA A 169 -6.70 7.37 13.99
N SER A 170 -6.01 6.23 14.07
CA SER A 170 -5.14 5.88 15.19
C SER A 170 -3.68 6.12 14.85
N ILE A 171 -2.88 6.45 15.85
CA ILE A 171 -1.44 6.71 15.70
C ILE A 171 -0.68 5.85 16.70
N ARG A 172 0.05 4.85 16.21
CA ARG A 172 0.69 3.80 17.02
C ARG A 172 2.21 3.82 16.94
N SER A 173 2.77 4.67 16.08
CA SER A 173 4.20 4.84 15.93
C SER A 173 4.57 6.25 15.41
N PRO A 174 5.83 6.67 15.57
CA PRO A 174 6.33 7.91 14.99
C PRO A 174 6.13 8.00 13.46
N GLU A 175 6.22 6.88 12.75
CA GLU A 175 6.03 6.83 11.30
C GLU A 175 4.55 7.09 10.92
N GLU A 176 3.60 6.57 11.69
CA GLU A 176 2.18 6.90 11.49
C GLU A 176 1.92 8.38 11.81
N GLN A 177 2.56 8.93 12.83
CA GLN A 177 2.46 10.35 13.16
C GLN A 177 2.96 11.24 12.01
N GLU A 178 4.09 10.90 11.41
CA GLU A 178 4.64 11.63 10.26
C GLU A 178 3.71 11.57 9.03
N ALA A 179 3.08 10.42 8.78
CA ALA A 179 2.09 10.27 7.72
C ALA A 179 0.86 11.17 7.93
N LEU A 180 0.30 11.20 9.15
CA LEU A 180 -0.83 12.09 9.48
C LEU A 180 -0.45 13.57 9.44
N ASN A 181 0.77 13.93 9.84
CA ASN A 181 1.24 15.31 9.75
C ASN A 181 1.19 15.82 8.32
N THR A 182 1.62 15.00 7.36
CA THR A 182 1.57 15.33 5.94
C THR A 182 0.14 15.62 5.48
N VAL A 183 -0.82 14.77 5.85
CA VAL A 183 -2.24 15.00 5.51
C VAL A 183 -2.80 16.23 6.22
N ASN A 184 -2.45 16.47 7.48
CA ASN A 184 -2.96 17.61 8.23
C ASN A 184 -2.41 18.97 7.75
N THR A 185 -1.24 19.00 7.11
CA THR A 185 -0.71 20.25 6.53
C THR A 185 -1.65 20.89 5.51
N GLU A 186 -2.57 20.12 4.91
CA GLU A 186 -3.59 20.63 3.98
C GLU A 186 -4.59 21.59 4.66
N THR A 187 -5.04 21.31 5.90
CA THR A 187 -5.96 22.23 6.62
C THR A 187 -5.25 23.32 7.39
N ASN A 188 -4.04 22.99 7.86
CA ASN A 188 -3.29 23.77 8.82
C ASN A 188 -3.98 24.02 10.18
N ARG A 189 -5.03 23.26 10.54
CA ARG A 189 -5.90 23.49 11.70
C ARG A 189 -5.94 22.28 12.65
N PHE A 190 -6.71 22.39 13.74
CA PHE A 190 -7.01 21.24 14.61
C PHE A 190 -7.84 20.20 13.86
N VAL A 191 -7.47 18.93 14.01
CA VAL A 191 -8.20 17.80 13.44
C VAL A 191 -8.46 16.73 14.49
N TRP A 192 -9.66 16.16 14.53
CA TRP A 192 -9.93 15.00 15.39
C TRP A 192 -9.15 13.76 14.92
N ILE A 193 -8.65 13.03 15.91
CA ILE A 193 -8.12 11.67 15.79
C ILE A 193 -8.91 10.74 16.73
N GLY A 194 -8.77 9.43 16.56
CA GLY A 194 -9.59 8.44 17.27
C GLY A 194 -9.25 8.22 18.74
N PHE A 195 -8.43 9.09 19.36
CA PHE A 195 -8.00 8.94 20.75
C PHE A 195 -8.99 9.62 21.69
N TYR A 196 -9.40 8.91 22.74
CA TYR A 196 -10.36 9.42 23.71
C TYR A 196 -10.17 8.76 25.09
N ARG A 197 -10.78 9.38 26.10
CA ARG A 197 -10.85 8.88 27.47
C ARG A 197 -12.20 9.26 28.10
N GLU A 198 -12.87 8.29 28.71
CA GLU A 198 -14.18 8.46 29.34
C GLU A 198 -14.10 9.26 30.67
N SER A 199 -13.02 9.06 31.44
CA SER A 199 -12.74 9.82 32.68
C SER A 199 -11.28 9.68 33.08
N ASP A 200 -10.81 10.53 33.99
CA ASP A 200 -9.45 10.47 34.56
C ASP A 200 -9.05 9.11 35.16
N SER A 201 -10.03 8.34 35.63
CA SER A 201 -9.81 7.02 36.20
C SER A 201 -9.60 5.91 35.15
N GLN A 202 -9.86 6.22 33.87
CA GLN A 202 -9.78 5.27 32.76
C GLN A 202 -8.54 5.55 31.90
N PRO A 203 -7.94 4.52 31.29
CA PRO A 203 -6.85 4.72 30.36
C PRO A 203 -7.35 5.37 29.06
N TRP A 204 -6.46 6.05 28.36
CA TRP A 204 -6.70 6.49 26.99
C TRP A 204 -6.83 5.30 26.04
N LYS A 205 -7.77 5.39 25.10
CA LYS A 205 -8.11 4.32 24.15
C LYS A 205 -8.24 4.89 22.75
N TRP A 206 -7.91 4.05 21.76
CA TRP A 206 -8.28 4.30 20.37
C TRP A 206 -9.68 3.76 20.09
N SER A 207 -10.50 4.52 19.37
CA SER A 207 -11.89 4.18 19.02
C SER A 207 -12.01 2.91 18.17
N ASN A 208 -10.94 2.55 17.46
CA ASN A 208 -10.84 1.35 16.64
C ASN A 208 -10.24 0.14 17.39
N GLY A 209 -9.92 0.27 18.67
CA GLY A 209 -9.37 -0.80 19.51
C GLY A 209 -7.87 -1.03 19.41
N ASP A 210 -7.14 -0.18 18.69
CA ASP A 210 -5.67 -0.28 18.59
C ASP A 210 -4.96 -0.06 19.95
N PRO A 211 -3.72 -0.55 20.11
CA PRO A 211 -2.91 -0.29 21.31
C PRO A 211 -2.59 1.21 21.51
N SER A 212 -2.68 1.70 22.74
CA SER A 212 -2.48 3.11 23.11
C SER A 212 -1.11 3.44 23.74
N SER A 213 -0.09 2.61 23.47
CA SER A 213 1.26 2.75 24.05
C SER A 213 2.05 3.94 23.50
N PHE A 214 1.80 4.33 22.25
CA PHE A 214 2.39 5.52 21.65
C PHE A 214 1.53 6.74 21.94
N GLN A 215 2.14 7.83 22.39
CA GLN A 215 1.47 9.09 22.69
C GLN A 215 2.34 10.27 22.27
N ASN A 216 1.74 11.31 21.70
CA ASN A 216 2.45 12.49 21.17
C ASN A 216 1.80 13.80 21.66
N TRP A 217 1.59 13.93 22.96
CA TRP A 217 1.00 15.10 23.61
C TRP A 217 1.81 16.37 23.40
N ASP A 218 1.12 17.48 23.19
CA ASP A 218 1.72 18.82 23.19
C ASP A 218 2.18 19.22 24.59
N SER A 219 3.05 20.21 24.67
CA SER A 219 3.64 20.65 25.93
C SER A 219 2.59 21.23 26.87
N GLY A 220 2.30 20.50 27.96
CA GLY A 220 1.30 20.88 28.96
C GLY A 220 0.10 19.95 28.99
N ASP A 221 -0.07 19.13 27.93
CA ASP A 221 -1.20 18.23 27.75
C ASP A 221 -0.84 16.78 28.17
N PRO A 222 -1.83 15.93 28.54
CA PRO A 222 -3.24 16.28 28.69
C PRO A 222 -3.50 17.16 29.93
N ASP A 223 -4.29 18.21 29.80
CA ASP A 223 -4.56 19.21 30.86
C ASP A 223 -6.02 19.23 31.36
N LEU A 224 -6.96 18.61 30.63
CA LEU A 224 -8.38 18.50 30.99
C LEU A 224 -8.65 17.37 32.00
N SER A 225 -8.02 17.49 33.17
CA SER A 225 -8.34 16.67 34.34
C SER A 225 -9.75 16.96 34.88
N ASN A 226 -10.38 15.95 35.48
CA ASN A 226 -11.71 15.93 36.09
C ASN A 226 -12.87 16.17 35.11
N THR A 227 -12.63 16.06 33.80
CA THR A 227 -13.66 16.16 32.77
C THR A 227 -14.11 14.76 32.35
N GLN A 228 -15.43 14.56 32.23
CA GLN A 228 -16.00 13.36 31.61
C GLN A 228 -15.96 13.50 30.10
N ASP A 229 -15.65 12.41 29.41
CA ASP A 229 -15.59 12.33 27.95
C ASP A 229 -14.65 13.39 27.33
N VAL A 230 -13.36 13.06 27.33
CA VAL A 230 -12.29 13.86 26.75
C VAL A 230 -11.82 13.21 25.44
N CYS A 231 -11.75 14.01 24.38
CA CYS A 231 -11.38 13.58 23.04
C CYS A 231 -10.14 14.33 22.56
N VAL A 232 -9.40 13.76 21.61
CA VAL A 232 -8.08 14.29 21.25
C VAL A 232 -8.08 14.85 19.85
N SER A 233 -7.58 16.07 19.74
CA SER A 233 -7.29 16.71 18.46
C SER A 233 -5.78 16.74 18.21
N MET A 234 -5.39 16.69 16.94
CA MET A 234 -4.03 16.90 16.50
C MET A 234 -3.88 18.33 15.95
N ASN A 235 -2.79 18.99 16.35
CA ASN A 235 -2.53 20.39 16.04
C ASN A 235 -2.03 20.59 14.61
N GLY A 236 -2.55 21.62 13.93
CA GLY A 236 -2.02 22.14 12.66
C GLY A 236 -1.08 23.33 12.87
N ASN A 237 -0.33 23.77 11.86
CA ASN A 237 0.65 24.87 12.00
C ASN A 237 -0.02 26.23 12.30
N ALA A 238 -1.25 26.47 11.85
CA ALA A 238 -1.97 27.73 12.14
C ALA A 238 -2.65 27.75 13.52
N SER A 239 -2.53 26.67 14.31
CA SER A 239 -3.11 26.61 15.66
C SER A 239 -2.35 27.43 16.71
N GLY A 240 -1.11 27.87 16.39
CA GLY A 240 -0.19 28.45 17.37
C GLY A 240 0.41 27.42 18.33
N ARG A 241 0.09 26.13 18.14
CA ARG A 241 0.67 24.98 18.85
C ARG A 241 1.62 24.21 17.93
N ALA A 242 2.39 23.29 18.50
CA ALA A 242 3.34 22.49 17.74
C ALA A 242 2.61 21.54 16.77
N LEU A 243 2.94 21.61 15.47
CA LEU A 243 2.33 20.78 14.43
C LEU A 243 2.44 19.28 14.77
N GLY A 244 1.32 18.56 14.66
CA GLY A 244 1.26 17.11 14.85
C GLY A 244 1.18 16.65 16.30
N PHE A 245 1.38 17.55 17.26
CA PHE A 245 1.19 17.25 18.67
C PHE A 245 -0.28 17.23 19.05
N TRP A 246 -0.60 16.52 20.14
CA TRP A 246 -1.97 16.21 20.54
C TRP A 246 -2.41 17.09 21.70
N ASP A 247 -3.68 17.47 21.67
CA ASP A 247 -4.31 18.33 22.65
C ASP A 247 -5.66 17.70 23.04
N ASP A 248 -5.91 17.59 24.34
CA ASP A 248 -7.14 17.03 24.86
C ASP A 248 -8.23 18.09 24.96
N ARG A 249 -9.41 17.74 24.44
CA ARG A 249 -10.48 18.70 24.13
C ARG A 249 -11.83 18.16 24.52
N SER A 250 -12.80 19.07 24.65
CA SER A 250 -14.19 18.65 24.82
C SER A 250 -14.67 17.94 23.57
N CYS A 251 -15.20 16.71 23.71
CA CYS A 251 -15.72 15.93 22.58
C CYS A 251 -16.84 16.65 21.79
N THR A 252 -17.44 17.69 22.38
CA THR A 252 -18.51 18.50 21.76
C THR A 252 -17.99 19.63 20.87
N GLU A 253 -16.69 19.96 20.93
CA GLU A 253 -16.06 20.90 20.01
C GLU A 253 -16.14 20.40 18.57
N ARG A 254 -16.07 21.31 17.60
CA ARG A 254 -16.23 20.97 16.19
C ARG A 254 -14.96 21.23 15.42
N PHE A 255 -14.31 20.16 14.94
CA PHE A 255 -13.10 20.22 14.14
C PHE A 255 -13.25 19.41 12.87
N TYR A 256 -12.38 19.69 11.91
CA TYR A 256 -12.08 18.76 10.83
C TYR A 256 -11.54 17.45 11.41
N PHE A 257 -11.43 16.38 10.63
CA PHE A 257 -11.05 15.09 11.18
C PHE A 257 -10.34 14.20 10.18
N LEU A 258 -9.49 13.32 10.71
CA LEU A 258 -8.74 12.35 9.94
C LEU A 258 -9.36 10.98 10.10
N CYS A 259 -9.80 10.38 9.01
CA CYS A 259 -10.18 8.98 8.98
C CYS A 259 -8.98 8.13 8.56
N SER A 260 -8.84 6.94 9.15
CA SER A 260 -7.97 5.92 8.59
C SER A 260 -8.67 5.28 7.40
N GLY A 261 -8.21 5.53 6.19
CA GLY A 261 -8.63 4.81 5.00
C GLY A 261 -8.68 3.31 5.27
N GLY A 262 -9.86 2.72 5.06
CA GLY A 262 -9.98 1.28 4.90
C GLY A 262 -9.04 0.82 3.78
N GLU A 263 -8.66 -0.46 3.77
CA GLU A 263 -7.76 -1.05 2.78
C GLU A 263 -8.01 -0.46 1.39
N ARG A 264 -7.20 0.53 0.99
CA ARG A 264 -7.27 1.08 -0.36
C ARG A 264 -6.75 -0.04 -1.23
N ARG A 265 -7.66 -0.86 -1.75
CA ARG A 265 -7.36 -1.76 -2.86
C ARG A 265 -6.84 -0.88 -3.97
N VAL A 266 -5.54 -0.91 -4.21
CA VAL A 266 -4.94 -0.29 -5.39
C VAL A 266 -5.47 -1.06 -6.58
N LEU A 267 -6.58 -0.61 -7.14
CA LEU A 267 -7.12 -1.12 -8.38
C LEU A 267 -6.20 -0.63 -9.50
N ARG A 268 -5.27 -1.49 -9.94
CA ARG A 268 -4.56 -1.28 -11.20
C ARG A 268 -5.53 -1.54 -12.34
N ILE A 269 -6.13 -0.48 -12.87
CA ILE A 269 -7.00 -0.56 -14.04
C ILE A 269 -6.10 -0.49 -15.28
N TYR A 270 -6.11 -1.53 -16.10
CA TYR A 270 -5.41 -1.57 -17.38
C TYR A 270 -6.32 -1.00 -18.46
N ILE A 271 -5.98 0.18 -18.97
CA ILE A 271 -6.75 0.85 -20.02
C ILE A 271 -5.98 0.73 -21.33
N THR A 272 -6.60 0.13 -22.34
CA THR A 272 -6.04 0.08 -23.69
C THR A 272 -6.40 1.38 -24.42
N VAL A 273 -5.43 2.27 -24.58
CA VAL A 273 -5.59 3.50 -25.37
C VAL A 273 -5.16 3.21 -26.83
N PRO A 274 -5.95 3.59 -27.85
CA PRO A 274 -5.55 3.50 -29.24
C PRO A 274 -4.23 4.26 -29.48
N GLU A 275 -3.36 3.74 -30.35
CA GLU A 275 -1.95 4.14 -30.57
C GLU A 275 -1.73 5.64 -30.85
N GLU A 276 -2.79 6.37 -31.19
CA GLU A 276 -2.80 7.77 -31.62
C GLU A 276 -3.10 8.78 -30.50
N ARG A 277 -3.41 8.34 -29.28
CA ARG A 277 -3.74 9.25 -28.17
C ARG A 277 -2.75 9.16 -27.02
N ASP A 278 -2.34 10.32 -26.51
CA ASP A 278 -1.48 10.42 -25.33
C ASP A 278 -2.31 10.14 -24.07
N PRO A 279 -2.04 9.09 -23.29
CA PRO A 279 -2.74 8.83 -22.05
C PRO A 279 -2.51 9.89 -20.95
N GLU A 280 -1.51 10.78 -21.09
CA GLU A 280 -1.33 11.98 -20.26
C GLU A 280 -2.11 13.20 -20.76
N ASP A 281 -2.84 13.07 -21.87
CA ASP A 281 -3.77 14.12 -22.29
C ASP A 281 -4.75 14.40 -21.13
N PRO A 282 -4.82 15.65 -20.61
CA PRO A 282 -5.71 16.01 -19.52
C PRO A 282 -7.16 15.59 -19.78
N GLN A 283 -7.64 15.65 -21.02
CA GLN A 283 -9.01 15.27 -21.38
C GLN A 283 -9.25 13.76 -21.24
N ILE A 284 -8.23 12.94 -21.52
CA ILE A 284 -8.31 11.48 -21.39
C ILE A 284 -8.20 11.09 -19.92
N ARG A 285 -7.29 11.73 -19.18
CA ARG A 285 -7.14 11.55 -17.73
C ARG A 285 -8.42 11.88 -16.98
N ASP A 286 -9.04 13.03 -17.29
CA ASP A 286 -10.26 13.47 -16.64
C ASP A 286 -11.46 12.58 -17.00
N ALA A 287 -11.54 12.10 -18.25
CA ALA A 287 -12.56 11.14 -18.67
C ALA A 287 -12.44 9.79 -17.94
N ILE A 288 -11.22 9.29 -17.74
CA ILE A 288 -10.95 8.07 -16.99
C ILE A 288 -11.35 8.23 -15.52
N LEU A 289 -10.98 9.37 -14.91
CA LEU A 289 -11.32 9.67 -13.52
C LEU A 289 -12.83 9.81 -13.31
N ALA A 290 -13.55 10.38 -14.28
CA ALA A 290 -15.01 10.49 -14.23
C ALA A 290 -15.72 9.13 -14.26
N GLU A 291 -15.26 8.19 -15.10
CA GLU A 291 -15.81 6.83 -15.16
C GLU A 291 -15.51 6.02 -13.90
N VAL A 292 -14.28 6.09 -13.39
CA VAL A 292 -13.88 5.39 -12.16
C VAL A 292 -14.57 5.99 -10.93
N GLY A 293 -14.76 7.32 -10.91
CA GLY A 293 -15.46 8.03 -9.83
C GLY A 293 -16.98 7.86 -9.83
N GLY A 294 -17.60 7.59 -10.98
CA GLY A 294 -19.05 7.38 -11.10
C GLY A 294 -19.53 5.99 -10.64
N ALA A 295 -18.67 4.97 -10.69
CA ALA A 295 -19.01 3.59 -10.38
C ALA A 295 -19.20 3.29 -8.87
N SER A 296 -18.96 4.27 -7.98
CA SER A 296 -19.25 4.16 -6.54
C SER A 296 -20.67 4.62 -6.15
N SER A 297 -21.49 5.00 -7.14
CA SER A 297 -22.86 5.49 -6.95
C SER A 297 -23.90 4.68 -7.72
N SER A 298 -23.97 3.36 -7.46
CA SER A 298 -25.10 2.51 -7.87
C SER A 298 -25.37 1.40 -6.87
#